data_AF-A0A1V6IT04-F1
#
_entry.id   AF-A0A1V6IT04-F1
#
_cell.length_a   1.000
_cell.length_b   1.000
_cell.length_c   1.000
_cell.angle_alpha   90.00
_cell.angle_beta   90.00
_cell.angle_gamma   90.00
#
_symmetry.space_group_name_H-M   'P 1'
#
loop_
_entity.id
_entity.type
_entity.pdbx_description
1 polymer ?
#
loop_
_entity_poly.entity_id
_entity_poly.type
_entity_poly.pdbx_seq_one_letter_code
_entity_poly.pdbx_strand_id
1 'polypeptide(L)' 'MIGKKGAMLKKIGTQARLDMENLFGAKVYLELFVRVRKEWTASERMLEEFGLLKH' A
#
# COMPACT_ATOMS: atom_id res chain seq x y z
N MET A 1 3.16 13.16 1.13
CA MET A 1 3.70 12.82 -0.20
C MET A 1 2.67 11.96 -0.94
N ILE A 2 1.92 12.55 -1.88
CA ILE A 2 0.91 11.89 -2.76
C ILE A 2 1.11 12.31 -4.24
N GLY A 3 1.97 13.31 -4.49
CA GLY A 3 2.16 13.97 -5.79
C GLY A 3 1.04 14.99 -6.10
N LYS A 4 1.30 15.95 -7.00
CA LYS A 4 0.29 16.92 -7.46
C LYS A 4 -0.92 16.15 -8.01
N LYS A 5 -2.12 16.42 -7.47
CA LYS A 5 -3.38 15.73 -7.84
C LYS A 5 -3.33 14.19 -7.71
N GLY A 6 -2.54 13.63 -6.78
CA GLY A 6 -2.49 12.19 -6.56
C GLY A 6 -1.75 11.37 -7.62
N ALA A 7 -1.00 12.03 -8.51
CA ALA A 7 -0.29 11.38 -9.60
C ALA A 7 0.64 10.24 -9.14
N MET A 8 1.28 10.38 -7.98
CA MET A 8 2.19 9.36 -7.45
C MET A 8 1.41 8.15 -6.93
N LEU A 9 0.32 8.37 -6.20
CA LEU A 9 -0.55 7.29 -5.73
C LEU A 9 -1.16 6.51 -6.91
N LYS A 10 -1.60 7.23 -7.95
CA LYS A 10 -2.11 6.62 -9.18
C LYS A 10 -1.05 5.74 -9.85
N LYS A 11 0.19 6.21 -9.95
CA LYS A 11 1.29 5.43 -10.54
C LYS A 11 1.56 4.15 -9.75
N ILE A 12 1.68 4.26 -8.43
CA ILE A 12 1.92 3.10 -7.55
C ILE A 12 0.78 2.09 -7.65
N GLY A 13 -0.46 2.55 -7.51
CA GLY A 13 -1.63 1.67 -7.59
C GLY A 13 -1.81 1.02 -8.96
N THR A 14 -1.46 1.73 -10.05
CA THR A 14 -1.52 1.15 -11.40
C THR A 14 -0.52 0.01 -11.55
N GLN A 15 0.73 0.19 -11.11
CA GLN A 15 1.76 -0.85 -11.22
C GLN A 15 1.40 -2.06 -10.37
N ALA A 16 1.06 -1.84 -9.10
CA ALA A 16 0.69 -2.93 -8.19
C ALA A 16 -0.53 -3.71 -8.71
N ARG A 17 -1.56 -3.03 -9.23
CA ARG A 17 -2.73 -3.70 -9.82
C ARG A 17 -2.34 -4.56 -11.03
N LEU A 18 -1.47 -4.09 -11.92
CA LEU A 18 -1.02 -4.88 -13.07
C LEU A 18 -0.26 -6.13 -12.62
N ASP A 19 0.62 -6.01 -11.62
CA ASP A 19 1.35 -7.15 -11.06
C ASP A 19 0.38 -8.17 -10.44
N MET A 20 -0.66 -7.71 -9.74
CA MET A 20 -1.74 -8.56 -9.21
C MET A 20 -2.55 -9.24 -10.32
N GLU A 21 -2.94 -8.52 -11.38
CA GLU A 21 -3.68 -9.11 -12.51
C GLU A 21 -2.85 -10.22 -13.19
N ASN A 22 -1.54 -10.01 -13.35
CA ASN A 22 -0.64 -11.01 -13.91
C ASN A 22 -0.50 -12.23 -12.99
N LEU A 23 -0.40 -12.01 -11.68
CA LEU A 23 -0.26 -13.08 -10.70
C LEU A 23 -1.52 -13.95 -10.59
N PHE A 24 -2.70 -13.32 -10.59
CA PHE A 24 -3.97 -14.01 -10.38
C PHE A 24 -4.65 -14.46 -11.69
N GLY A 25 -4.19 -13.99 -12.84
CA GLY A 25 -4.81 -14.29 -14.14
C GLY A 25 -6.22 -13.73 -14.30
N ALA A 26 -6.57 -12.69 -13.54
CA ALA A 26 -7.91 -12.12 -13.47
C ALA A 26 -7.86 -10.59 -13.40
N LYS A 27 -8.98 -9.93 -13.73
CA LYS A 27 -9.10 -8.47 -13.56
C LYS A 27 -9.19 -8.10 -12.09
N VAL A 28 -8.47 -7.05 -11.70
CA VAL A 28 -8.39 -6.57 -10.31
C VAL A 28 -8.81 -5.12 -10.25
N TYR A 29 -9.72 -4.78 -9.34
CA TYR A 29 -9.97 -3.41 -8.91
C TYR A 29 -9.24 -3.15 -7.60
N LEU A 30 -8.28 -2.23 -7.60
CA LEU A 30 -7.46 -1.89 -6.44
C LEU A 30 -7.76 -0.46 -5.97
N GLU A 31 -8.43 -0.34 -4.82
CA GLU A 31 -8.65 0.94 -4.14
C GLU A 31 -7.57 1.17 -3.08
N LEU A 32 -6.99 2.37 -3.05
CA LEU A 32 -5.91 2.73 -2.13
C LEU A 32 -6.25 4.01 -1.36
N PHE A 33 -5.93 4.03 -0.07
CA PHE A 33 -6.05 5.19 0.79
C PHE A 33 -4.73 5.53 1.49
N VAL A 34 -4.48 6.82 1.70
CA VAL A 34 -3.31 7.30 2.46
C VAL A 34 -3.79 7.76 3.83
N ARG A 35 -3.24 7.15 4.89
CA ARG A 35 -3.49 7.53 6.29
C ARG A 35 -2.17 7.93 6.94
N VAL A 36 -2.22 8.96 7.78
CA VAL A 36 -1.07 9.40 8.57
C VAL A 36 -1.25 8.94 10.01
N ARG A 37 -0.24 8.24 10.54
CA ARG A 37 -0.13 7.86 11.94
C ARG A 37 1.22 8.36 12.45
N LYS A 38 1.21 9.13 13.53
CA LYS A 38 2.43 9.65 14.13
C LYS A 38 3.20 8.51 14.80
N GLU A 39 4.52 8.50 14.65
CA GLU A 39 5.44 7.57 15.33
C GLU A 39 5.10 6.08 15.14
N TRP A 40 4.52 5.73 13.99
CA TRP A 40 4.02 4.36 13.79
C TRP A 40 5.11 3.29 13.83
N THR A 41 6.33 3.66 13.47
CA THR A 41 7.51 2.78 13.49
C THR A 41 7.98 2.43 14.90
N ALA A 42 7.55 3.17 15.94
CA ALA A 42 7.90 2.89 17.33
C ALA A 42 6.82 2.05 18.05
N SER A 43 5.67 1.83 17.40
CA SER A 43 4.59 1.03 17.98
C SER A 43 4.78 -0.43 17.58
N GLU A 44 5.21 -1.26 18.54
CA GLU A 44 5.34 -2.71 18.37
C GLU A 44 4.07 -3.31 17.78
N ARG A 45 2.91 -2.99 18.35
CA ARG A 45 1.60 -3.38 17.83
C ARG A 45 1.40 -3.06 16.34
N MET A 46 1.73 -1.84 15.89
CA MET A 46 1.55 -1.51 14.46
C MET A 46 2.57 -2.24 13.58
N LEU A 47 3.77 -2.50 14.09
CA LEU A 47 4.75 -3.33 13.37
C LEU A 47 4.26 -4.78 13.24
N GLU A 48 3.63 -5.34 14.27
CA GLU A 48 2.96 -6.66 14.19
C GLU A 48 1.81 -6.64 13.17
N GLU A 49 0.91 -5.65 13.25
CA GLU A 49 -0.22 -5.50 12.32
C GLU A 49 0.24 -5.35 10.85
N PHE A 50 1.42 -4.75 10.60
CA PHE A 50 2.02 -4.65 9.27
C PHE A 50 2.88 -5.85 8.86
N GLY A 51 3.01 -6.87 9.71
CA GLY A 51 3.84 -8.04 9.44
C GLY A 51 5.35 -7.75 9.39
N LEU A 52 5.80 -6.68 10.05
CA LEU A 52 7.20 -6.26 10.09
C LEU A 52 8.00 -6.84 11.26
N LEU A 53 7.33 -7.48 12.22
CA LEU A 53 7.97 -8.28 13.27
C LEU A 53 7.88 -9.76 12.88
N LYS A 54 9.03 -10.44 12.94
CA LYS A 54 9.10 -11.90 12.76
C LYS A 54 8.92 -12.55 14.14
N HIS A 55 8.00 -13.50 14.23
CA HIS A 55 7.99 -14.49 15.32
C HIS A 55 9.10 -15.52 15.11
#